data_AF-G6Y6K3-F1
#
_entry.id   AF-G6Y6K3-F1
#
_cell.length_a   1.000
_cell.length_b   1.000
_cell.length_c   1.000
_cell.angle_alpha   90.00
_cell.angle_beta   90.00
_cell.angle_gamma   90.00
#
_symmetry.space_group_name_H-M   'P 1'
#
loop_
_entity.id
_entity.type
_entity.pdbx_description
1 polymer ?
#
loop_
_entity_poly.entity_id
_entity_poly.type
_entity_poly.pdbx_seq_one_letter_code
_entity_poly.pdbx_strand_id
1 'polypeptide(L)'
;MPGKKIDWMRTNPLVSVQVDERGQGRGWRSVIVDGRYEELPDQLQRDHAWSVLSKHPDWWEPGALKPVIPPASDSAPHVFFRILIEQVSGRAASE
;
A
#
# COMPACT_ATOMS: atom_id res chain seq x y z
N MET A 1 -11.00 0.02 2.90
CA MET A 1 -11.56 0.84 3.99
C MET A 1 -11.16 2.30 3.84
N PRO A 2 -12.12 3.22 4.01
CA PRO A 2 -11.85 4.65 4.22
C PRO A 2 -10.99 4.89 5.47
N GLY A 3 -10.35 6.06 5.56
CA GLY A 3 -9.60 6.45 6.74
C GLY A 3 -8.68 7.65 6.47
N LYS A 4 -8.10 8.17 7.55
CA LYS A 4 -7.34 9.44 7.54
C LYS A 4 -6.29 9.54 6.44
N LYS A 5 -5.52 8.46 6.19
CA LYS A 5 -4.51 8.43 5.12
C LYS A 5 -5.14 8.65 3.74
N ILE A 6 -6.28 8.01 3.48
CA ILE A 6 -6.98 8.07 2.21
C ILE A 6 -7.56 9.49 2.02
N ASP A 7 -8.20 10.03 3.05
CA ASP A 7 -8.80 11.38 2.99
C ASP A 7 -7.74 12.46 2.75
N TRP A 8 -6.56 12.30 3.36
CA TRP A 8 -5.42 13.18 3.14
C TRP A 8 -4.88 13.08 1.71
N MET A 9 -4.67 11.86 1.21
CA MET A 9 -4.18 11.65 -0.15
C MET A 9 -5.18 12.06 -1.24
N ARG A 10 -6.48 11.99 -0.95
CA ARG A 10 -7.54 12.56 -1.81
C ARG A 10 -7.46 14.08 -1.89
N THR A 11 -7.11 14.73 -0.78
CA THR A 11 -7.00 16.20 -0.68
C THR A 11 -5.69 16.71 -1.28
N ASN A 12 -4.59 16.01 -1.04
CA ASN A 12 -3.28 16.27 -1.64
C ASN A 12 -2.66 14.95 -2.10
N PRO A 13 -2.61 14.68 -3.41
CA PRO A 13 -2.13 13.40 -3.92
C PRO A 13 -0.60 13.29 -3.92
N LEU A 14 0.14 14.35 -3.57
CA LEU A 14 1.60 14.31 -3.53
C LEU A 14 2.06 13.56 -2.29
N VAL A 15 2.77 12.45 -2.50
CA VAL A 15 3.23 11.55 -1.44
C VAL A 15 4.70 11.19 -1.64
N SER A 16 5.34 10.74 -0.56
CA SER A 16 6.66 10.12 -0.61
C SER A 16 6.60 8.75 0.05
N VAL A 17 7.26 7.75 -0.56
CA VAL A 17 7.33 6.37 -0.07
C VAL A 17 8.79 6.00 0.08
N GLN A 18 9.17 5.56 1.28
CA GLN A 18 10.51 5.03 1.54
C GLN A 18 10.43 3.52 1.75
N VAL A 19 11.38 2.81 1.15
CA VAL A 19 11.59 1.38 1.33
C VAL A 19 13.05 1.15 1.63
N ASP A 20 13.36 0.28 2.57
CA ASP A 20 14.73 -0.15 2.85
C ASP A 20 14.87 -1.67 2.94
N GLU A 21 16.10 -2.11 2.73
CA GLU A 21 16.54 -3.49 2.88
C GLU A 21 17.87 -3.51 3.63
N ARG A 22 18.01 -4.45 4.57
CA ARG A 22 19.28 -4.71 5.27
C ARG A 22 20.22 -5.53 4.38
N GLY A 23 21.45 -5.05 4.25
CA GLY A 23 22.56 -5.75 3.59
C GLY A 23 23.37 -6.62 4.56
N GLN A 24 24.57 -6.99 4.13
CA GLN A 24 25.54 -7.71 4.96
C GLN A 24 26.10 -6.81 6.07
N GLY A 25 26.31 -7.36 7.27
CA GLY A 25 26.86 -6.61 8.40
C GLY A 25 26.03 -5.38 8.76
N ARG A 26 26.64 -4.19 8.68
CA ARG A 26 25.97 -2.89 8.88
C ARG A 26 25.46 -2.24 7.59
N GLY A 27 25.59 -2.94 6.46
CA GLY A 27 25.17 -2.43 5.17
C GLY A 27 23.65 -2.30 5.04
N TRP A 28 23.21 -1.36 4.22
CA TRP A 28 21.79 -1.13 3.91
C TRP A 28 21.62 -0.55 2.52
N ARG A 29 20.42 -0.72 1.96
CA ARG A 29 19.95 -0.01 0.76
C ARG A 29 18.61 0.62 1.06
N SER A 30 18.37 1.82 0.57
CA SER A 30 17.10 2.51 0.71
C SER A 30 16.74 3.23 -0.58
N VAL A 31 15.46 3.19 -0.92
CA VAL A 31 14.86 3.88 -2.05
C VAL A 31 13.78 4.82 -1.52
N ILE A 32 13.76 6.04 -2.03
CA ILE A 32 12.69 7.01 -1.80
C ILE A 32 12.04 7.31 -3.14
N VAL A 33 10.72 7.16 -3.18
CA VAL A 33 9.87 7.55 -4.31
C VAL A 33 9.12 8.81 -3.90
N ASP A 34 9.23 9.85 -4.72
CA ASP A 34 8.26 10.94 -4.72
C ASP A 34 7.25 10.65 -5.83
N GLY A 35 5.98 10.68 -5.48
CA GLY A 35 4.94 10.18 -6.36
C GLY A 35 3.56 10.72 -6.08
N ARG A 36 2.62 10.23 -6.87
CA ARG A 36 1.23 10.69 -6.85
C ARG A 36 0.28 9.56 -6.53
N TYR A 37 -0.59 9.78 -5.56
CA TYR A 37 -1.69 8.89 -5.21
C TYR A 37 -2.77 8.87 -6.31
N GLU A 38 -3.15 7.67 -6.73
CA GLU A 38 -4.25 7.43 -7.67
C GLU A 38 -5.15 6.28 -7.20
N GLU A 39 -6.45 6.54 -7.05
CA GLU A 39 -7.44 5.49 -6.78
C GLU A 39 -7.72 4.65 -8.03
N LEU A 40 -7.96 3.36 -7.82
CA LEU A 40 -8.22 2.38 -8.87
C LEU A 40 -9.70 1.97 -8.82
N PRO A 41 -10.60 2.70 -9.51
CA PRO A 41 -12.02 2.34 -9.56
C PRO A 41 -12.27 1.11 -10.46
N ASP A 42 -11.39 0.89 -11.45
CA ASP A 42 -11.53 -0.18 -12.44
C ASP A 42 -11.42 -1.58 -11.82
N GLN A 43 -12.30 -2.48 -12.25
CA GLN A 43 -12.41 -3.84 -11.70
C GLN A 43 -11.17 -4.67 -12.04
N LEU A 44 -10.65 -4.54 -13.28
CA LEU A 44 -9.49 -5.32 -13.73
C LEU A 44 -8.20 -4.93 -12.98
N GLN A 45 -8.02 -3.64 -12.73
CA GLN A 45 -6.89 -3.13 -11.94
C GLN A 45 -6.97 -3.58 -10.47
N ARG A 46 -8.17 -3.67 -9.91
CA ARG A 46 -8.40 -4.20 -8.56
C ARG A 46 -8.05 -5.67 -8.45
N ASP A 47 -8.45 -6.49 -9.42
CA ASP A 47 -8.14 -7.93 -9.44
C ASP A 47 -6.62 -8.16 -9.52
N HIS A 48 -5.91 -7.37 -10.32
CA HIS A 48 -4.45 -7.43 -10.39
C HIS A 48 -3.79 -7.01 -9.07
N ALA A 49 -4.21 -5.90 -8.46
CA ALA A 49 -3.69 -5.43 -7.18
C ALA A 49 -3.94 -6.46 -6.07
N TRP A 50 -5.11 -7.09 -6.05
CA TRP A 50 -5.44 -8.17 -5.12
C TRP A 50 -4.52 -9.38 -5.31
N SER A 51 -4.29 -9.82 -6.55
CA SER A 51 -3.38 -10.94 -6.85
C SER A 51 -1.94 -10.73 -6.36
N VAL A 52 -1.48 -9.48 -6.32
CA VAL A 52 -0.15 -9.12 -5.81
C VAL A 52 -0.14 -9.09 -4.28
N LEU A 53 -1.16 -8.49 -3.65
CA LEU A 53 -1.19 -8.25 -2.21
C LEU A 53 -1.66 -9.46 -1.39
N SER A 54 -2.57 -10.29 -1.92
CA SER A 54 -3.14 -11.46 -1.24
C SER A 54 -2.14 -12.60 -1.00
N LYS A 55 -0.89 -12.44 -1.46
CA LYS A 55 0.21 -13.36 -1.20
C LYS A 55 0.88 -13.11 0.14
N HIS A 56 0.65 -11.94 0.73
CA HIS A 56 1.14 -11.60 2.06
C HIS A 56 0.07 -11.96 3.11
N PRO A 57 0.45 -12.44 4.31
CA PRO A 57 -0.50 -12.66 5.39
C PRO A 57 -1.32 -11.38 5.64
N ASP A 58 -2.60 -11.48 5.97
CA ASP A 58 -3.46 -10.32 6.26
C ASP A 58 -3.20 -9.74 7.67
N TRP A 59 -1.92 -9.59 8.05
CA TRP A 59 -1.49 -9.12 9.39
C TRP A 59 -1.87 -7.67 9.69
N TRP A 60 -2.33 -6.93 8.67
CA TRP A 60 -2.71 -5.52 8.74
C TRP A 60 -4.22 -5.30 8.70
N GLU A 61 -5.02 -6.32 8.38
CA GLU A 61 -6.48 -6.23 8.44
C GLU A 61 -6.90 -6.29 9.92
N PRO A 62 -7.72 -5.34 10.40
CA PRO A 62 -8.34 -5.48 11.70
C PRO A 62 -9.15 -6.78 11.70
N GLY A 63 -8.69 -7.81 12.41
CA GLY A 63 -9.34 -9.11 12.44
C GLY A 63 -10.83 -8.94 12.73
N ALA A 64 -11.68 -9.34 11.77
CA ALA A 64 -13.12 -9.31 11.94
C ALA A 64 -13.52 -10.31 13.03
N LEU A 65 -13.59 -9.84 14.28
CA LEU A 65 -14.09 -10.61 15.41
C LEU A 65 -15.60 -10.87 15.24
N LYS A 66 -15.96 -11.98 14.59
CA LYS A 66 -16.96 -12.99 15.00
C LYS A 66 -17.26 -13.95 13.83
N PRO A 67 -17.40 -15.27 14.08
CA PRO A 67 -17.89 -16.24 13.10
C PRO A 67 -19.41 -16.11 12.94
N VAL A 68 -19.85 -15.00 12.37
CA VAL A 68 -21.20 -14.88 11.81
C VAL A 68 -20.95 -14.49 10.38
N ILE A 69 -21.39 -15.33 9.43
CA ILE A 69 -21.34 -15.01 8.01
C ILE A 69 -22.15 -13.73 7.83
N PRO A 70 -21.50 -12.57 7.60
CA PRO A 70 -22.24 -11.36 7.34
C PRO A 70 -22.90 -11.53 5.96
N PRO A 71 -24.07 -10.92 5.71
CA PRO A 71 -24.52 -10.76 4.33
C PRO A 71 -23.37 -10.14 3.52
N ALA A 72 -23.25 -10.50 2.24
CA ALA A 72 -22.16 -10.12 1.33
C ALA A 72 -21.98 -8.59 1.12
N SER A 73 -22.60 -7.76 1.95
CA SER A 73 -22.65 -6.30 1.94
C SER A 73 -21.93 -5.60 3.10
N ASP A 74 -21.37 -6.32 4.08
CA ASP A 74 -20.78 -5.70 5.28
C ASP A 74 -19.25 -5.52 5.27
N SER A 75 -18.55 -5.82 4.16
CA SER A 75 -17.17 -5.34 4.02
C SER A 75 -17.20 -3.89 3.54
N ALA A 76 -16.79 -2.96 4.41
CA ALA A 76 -16.56 -1.59 3.97
C ALA A 76 -15.62 -1.64 2.74
N PRO A 77 -15.97 -1.01 1.60
CA PRO A 77 -15.28 -1.25 0.35
C PRO A 77 -13.78 -1.01 0.51
N HIS A 78 -12.98 -1.99 0.08
CA HIS A 78 -11.53 -1.82 -0.01
C HIS A 78 -11.25 -0.67 -0.96
N VAL A 79 -10.41 0.27 -0.52
CA VAL A 79 -9.95 1.36 -1.38
C VAL A 79 -8.64 0.86 -1.97
N PHE A 80 -8.69 0.50 -3.24
CA PHE A 80 -7.50 0.14 -3.99
C PHE A 80 -6.92 1.40 -4.62
N PHE A 81 -5.61 1.53 -4.52
CA PHE A 81 -4.89 2.67 -5.04
C PHE A 81 -3.49 2.23 -5.46
N ARG A 82 -2.83 3.08 -6.24
CA ARG A 82 -1.41 2.97 -6.57
C ARG A 82 -0.72 4.30 -6.29
N ILE A 83 0.59 4.24 -6.14
CA ILE A 83 1.44 5.44 -6.17
C ILE A 83 2.16 5.46 -7.51
N LEU A 84 1.84 6.43 -8.36
CA LEU A 84 2.57 6.69 -9.58
C LEU A 84 3.95 7.27 -9.21
N ILE A 85 5.02 6.60 -9.64
CA ILE A 85 6.39 7.04 -9.39
C ILE A 85 6.69 8.23 -10.31
N GLU A 86 6.88 9.42 -9.74
CA GLU A 86 7.28 10.62 -10.50
C GLU A 86 8.80 10.81 -10.44
N GLN A 87 9.39 10.63 -9.25
CA GLN A 87 10.83 10.62 -9.05
C GLN A 87 11.24 9.48 -8.13
N VAL A 88 12.45 8.98 -8.35
CA VAL A 88 13.03 7.93 -7.51
C VAL A 88 14.49 8.26 -7.21
N SER A 89 14.87 8.10 -5.96
CA SER A 89 16.25 8.22 -5.51
C SER A 89 16.63 7.01 -4.66
N GLY A 90 17.92 6.66 -4.67
CA GLY A 90 18.44 5.52 -3.93
C GLY A 90 19.74 5.84 -3.23
N ARG A 91 19.93 5.25 -2.05
CA ARG A 91 21.16 5.30 -1.27
C ARG A 91 21.51 3.92 -0.76
N ALA A 92 22.80 3.67 -0.59
CA ALA A 92 23.32 2.46 0.01
C ALA A 92 24.51 2.79 0.89
N ALA A 93 24.70 1.99 1.93
CA ALA A 93 25.93 1.95 2.71
C ALA A 93 26.46 0.52 2.74
N SER A 94 27.77 0.38 2.63
CA SER A 94 28.52 -0.84 2.86
C SER A 94 29.46 -0.62 4.04
N GLU A 95 29.88 -1.71 4.68
CA GLU A 95 30.90 -1.70 5.73
C GLU A 95 32.30 -1.37 5.19
#